data_AF-A0A7S1YYP3-F1
#
_entry.id   AF-A0A7S1YYP3-F1
#
_cell.length_a   1.000
_cell.length_b   1.000
_cell.length_c   1.000
_cell.angle_alpha   90.00
_cell.angle_beta   90.00
_cell.angle_gamma   90.00
#
_symmetry.space_group_name_H-M   'P 1'
#
loop_
_entity.id
_entity.type
_entity.pdbx_description
1 polymer ?
#
loop_
_entity_poly.entity_id
_entity_poly.type
_entity_poly.pdbx_seq_one_letter_code
_entity_poly.pdbx_strand_id
1 'polypeptide(L)'
;QPLSSFVSENPGTTISIDNIPSIPLLLERLRHFLPHALSENNFWLKFSLINDGASLPTLLQKIKGARHCIIAVETLDGEVFGSFTSSPWEKKWGYFGSGEAFLWRLEDTSQVDVFPWSGQNNMVQFCDGKKVVVGGGDIDCNMSGRWPGANKPSNSASYGFGL
;
A
#
# COMPACT_ATOMS: atom_id res chain seq x y z
N GLN A 1 -5.36 -39.40 11.76
CA GLN A 1 -4.44 -38.50 11.04
C GLN A 1 -5.11 -38.14 9.72
N PRO A 2 -5.49 -36.88 9.45
CA PRO A 2 -5.74 -36.47 8.08
C PRO A 2 -4.66 -35.51 7.59
N LEU A 3 -4.15 -35.83 6.41
CA LEU A 3 -3.34 -34.99 5.54
C LEU A 3 -4.14 -33.80 5.02
N SER A 4 -3.50 -32.64 4.88
CA SER A 4 -3.60 -31.78 3.69
C SER A 4 -2.63 -30.60 3.82
N SER A 5 -1.53 -30.70 3.06
CA SER A 5 -0.97 -29.61 2.25
C SER A 5 -1.18 -28.17 2.76
N PHE A 6 -0.25 -27.68 3.59
CA PHE A 6 0.02 -26.25 3.68
C PHE A 6 0.71 -25.82 2.38
N VAL A 7 -0.11 -25.59 1.36
CA VAL A 7 0.28 -24.83 0.19
C VAL A 7 0.46 -23.38 0.67
N SER A 8 1.71 -23.02 1.00
CA SER A 8 2.17 -21.63 1.02
C SER A 8 2.40 -21.20 -0.43
N GLU A 9 1.34 -21.22 -1.23
CA GLU A 9 1.31 -20.38 -2.41
C GLU A 9 1.20 -18.95 -1.87
N ASN A 10 2.03 -18.05 -2.36
CA ASN A 10 2.05 -16.65 -1.95
C ASN A 10 1.21 -15.82 -2.95
N PRO A 11 -0.13 -15.84 -2.88
CA PRO A 11 -0.94 -14.93 -3.66
C PRO A 11 -0.75 -13.50 -3.17
N GLY A 12 -0.79 -12.54 -4.09
CA GLY A 12 -0.82 -11.13 -3.74
C GLY A 12 -1.99 -10.82 -2.81
N THR A 13 -1.79 -9.93 -1.85
CA THR A 13 -2.83 -9.54 -0.89
C THR A 13 -3.31 -8.14 -1.22
N THR A 14 -4.62 -7.94 -1.27
CA THR A 14 -5.22 -6.60 -1.33
C THR A 14 -5.80 -6.23 0.03
N ILE A 15 -5.52 -5.00 0.44
CA ILE A 15 -6.04 -4.31 1.60
C ILE A 15 -6.81 -3.12 1.04
N SER A 16 -8.13 -3.11 1.18
CA SER A 16 -8.91 -1.92 0.87
C SER A 16 -9.24 -1.23 2.18
N ILE A 17 -9.13 0.09 2.23
CA ILE A 17 -9.56 0.85 3.40
C ILE A 17 -11.04 1.24 3.22
N ASP A 18 -11.60 1.26 2.01
CA ASP A 18 -13.02 1.60 1.80
C ASP A 18 -13.74 0.75 0.72
N ASN A 19 -15.03 1.05 0.47
CA ASN A 19 -15.86 0.41 -0.56
C ASN A 19 -15.48 0.90 -1.95
N ILE A 20 -14.31 0.51 -2.47
CA ILE A 20 -13.94 0.80 -3.85
C ILE A 20 -14.74 -0.17 -4.75
N PRO A 21 -15.81 0.26 -5.44
CA PRO A 21 -16.70 -0.65 -6.19
C PRO A 21 -16.01 -1.31 -7.40
N SER A 22 -14.78 -0.91 -7.71
CA SER A 22 -14.01 -1.32 -8.87
C SER A 22 -12.64 -1.93 -8.53
N ILE A 23 -12.46 -2.55 -7.35
CA ILE A 23 -11.21 -3.23 -6.97
C ILE A 23 -10.66 -4.15 -8.08
N PRO A 24 -11.47 -5.00 -8.75
CA PRO A 24 -10.96 -5.83 -9.85
C PRO A 24 -10.33 -5.01 -10.98
N LEU A 25 -11.00 -3.94 -11.42
CA LEU A 25 -10.50 -3.06 -12.47
C LEU A 25 -9.24 -2.30 -12.04
N LEU A 26 -9.19 -1.85 -10.78
CA LEU A 26 -8.00 -1.23 -10.21
C LEU A 26 -6.80 -2.19 -10.25
N LEU A 27 -7.00 -3.45 -9.88
CA LEU A 27 -5.97 -4.48 -9.91
C LEU A 27 -5.50 -4.75 -11.34
N GLU A 28 -6.41 -4.81 -12.32
CA GLU A 28 -6.05 -4.94 -13.74
C GLU A 28 -5.17 -3.78 -14.23
N ARG A 29 -5.46 -2.56 -13.79
CA ARG A 29 -4.63 -1.39 -14.13
C ARG A 29 -3.25 -1.47 -13.47
N LEU A 30 -3.20 -1.84 -12.19
CA LEU A 30 -1.96 -1.96 -11.42
C LEU A 30 -1.05 -3.10 -11.89
N ARG A 31 -1.60 -4.15 -12.53
CA ARG A 31 -0.85 -5.34 -12.98
C ARG A 31 0.40 -5.02 -13.80
N HIS A 32 0.34 -3.99 -14.65
CA HIS A 32 1.45 -3.59 -15.52
C HIS A 32 2.63 -2.96 -14.77
N PHE A 33 2.41 -2.55 -13.51
CA PHE A 33 3.41 -1.93 -12.65
C PHE A 33 3.94 -2.88 -11.58
N LEU A 34 3.32 -4.05 -11.42
CA LEU A 34 3.80 -5.07 -10.50
C LEU A 34 5.09 -5.71 -11.02
N PRO A 35 5.97 -6.20 -10.14
CA PRO A 35 7.08 -7.06 -10.53
C PRO A 35 6.60 -8.20 -11.44
N HIS A 36 7.38 -8.55 -12.46
CA HIS A 36 7.01 -9.57 -13.46
C HIS A 36 6.60 -10.91 -12.82
N ALA A 37 7.20 -11.27 -11.68
CA ALA A 37 6.84 -12.48 -10.94
C ALA A 37 5.42 -12.46 -10.34
N LEU A 38 4.73 -11.32 -10.34
CA LEU A 38 3.42 -11.10 -9.72
C LEU A 38 2.35 -10.64 -10.71
N SER A 39 2.70 -10.35 -11.97
CA SER A 39 1.74 -9.83 -12.97
C SER A 39 0.59 -10.80 -13.23
N GLU A 40 0.86 -12.10 -13.19
CA GLU A 40 -0.11 -13.18 -13.37
C GLU A 40 -0.77 -13.63 -12.06
N ASN A 41 -0.29 -13.15 -10.91
CA ASN A 41 -0.84 -13.56 -9.62
C ASN A 41 -2.25 -12.99 -9.43
N ASN A 42 -3.08 -13.77 -8.76
CA ASN A 42 -4.37 -13.30 -8.27
C ASN A 42 -4.17 -12.59 -6.94
N PHE A 43 -4.76 -11.39 -6.83
CA PHE A 43 -4.85 -10.65 -5.59
C PHE A 43 -6.25 -10.83 -5.01
N TRP A 44 -6.33 -11.14 -3.72
CA TRP A 44 -7.59 -11.27 -3.01
C TRP A 44 -7.68 -10.26 -1.85
N LEU A 45 -8.89 -9.80 -1.55
CA LEU A 45 -9.15 -8.86 -0.46
C LEU A 45 -9.04 -9.56 0.90
N LYS A 46 -8.05 -9.19 1.74
CA LYS A 46 -7.94 -9.72 3.12
C LYS A 46 -8.71 -8.89 4.11
N PHE A 47 -8.67 -7.58 3.93
CA PHE A 47 -9.12 -6.62 4.91
C PHE A 47 -9.90 -5.49 4.23
N SER A 48 -11.02 -5.11 4.83
CA SER A 48 -11.70 -3.84 4.55
C SER A 48 -12.29 -3.22 5.81
N LEU A 49 -12.35 -1.89 5.90
CA LEU A 49 -12.97 -1.23 7.05
C LEU A 49 -14.44 -1.62 7.21
N ILE A 50 -15.13 -1.90 6.11
CA ILE A 50 -16.55 -2.30 6.11
C ILE A 50 -16.74 -3.70 6.68
N ASN A 51 -15.89 -4.65 6.28
CA ASN A 51 -16.04 -6.04 6.71
C ASN A 51 -15.43 -6.28 8.09
N ASP A 52 -14.36 -5.54 8.43
CA ASP A 52 -13.47 -5.87 9.54
C ASP A 52 -13.34 -4.76 10.59
N GLY A 53 -13.87 -3.57 10.31
CA GLY A 53 -13.80 -2.40 11.18
C GLY A 53 -12.44 -1.69 11.16
N ALA A 54 -12.39 -0.51 11.79
CA ALA A 54 -11.20 0.32 11.89
C ALA A 54 -10.27 -0.11 13.03
N SER A 55 -9.63 -1.27 12.87
CA SER A 55 -8.70 -1.83 13.87
C SER A 55 -7.36 -2.22 13.23
N LEU A 56 -6.31 -1.47 13.55
CA LEU A 56 -4.94 -1.79 13.11
C LEU A 56 -4.48 -3.19 13.58
N PRO A 57 -4.73 -3.62 14.84
CA PRO A 57 -4.44 -5.01 15.24
C PRO A 57 -5.13 -6.05 14.35
N THR A 58 -6.41 -5.83 13.98
CA THR A 58 -7.17 -6.72 13.09
C THR A 58 -6.54 -6.75 11.70
N LEU A 59 -6.22 -5.59 11.13
CA LEU A 59 -5.51 -5.47 9.85
C LEU A 59 -4.23 -6.30 9.86
N LEU A 60 -3.33 -6.04 10.83
CA LEU A 60 -2.04 -6.71 10.93
C LEU A 60 -2.18 -8.23 11.12
N GLN A 61 -3.20 -8.68 11.86
CA GLN A 61 -3.47 -10.10 12.04
C GLN A 61 -3.89 -10.75 10.71
N LYS A 62 -4.75 -10.10 9.92
CA LYS A 62 -5.25 -10.65 8.67
C LYS A 62 -4.19 -10.74 7.59
N ILE A 63 -3.32 -9.74 7.50
CA ILE A 63 -2.26 -9.65 6.48
C ILE A 63 -0.94 -10.29 6.95
N LYS A 64 -0.93 -10.92 8.12
CA LYS A 64 0.27 -11.55 8.66
C LYS A 64 0.83 -12.58 7.68
N GLY A 65 2.10 -12.41 7.33
CA GLY A 65 2.80 -13.29 6.37
C GLY A 65 2.53 -12.98 4.89
N ALA A 66 1.64 -12.04 4.57
CA ALA A 66 1.47 -11.55 3.21
C ALA A 66 2.73 -10.79 2.77
N ARG A 67 3.44 -11.33 1.77
CA ARG A 67 4.68 -10.72 1.26
C ARG A 67 4.43 -9.53 0.34
N HIS A 68 3.33 -9.58 -0.41
CA HIS A 68 2.97 -8.57 -1.39
C HIS A 68 1.60 -8.00 -1.03
N CYS A 69 1.53 -6.71 -0.77
CA CYS A 69 0.31 -6.04 -0.36
C CYS A 69 0.00 -4.85 -1.27
N ILE A 70 -1.20 -4.81 -1.84
CA ILE A 70 -1.77 -3.60 -2.43
C ILE A 70 -2.68 -2.98 -1.38
N ILE A 71 -2.37 -1.78 -0.93
CA ILE A 71 -3.22 -0.97 -0.05
C ILE A 71 -3.94 0.04 -0.94
N ALA A 72 -5.24 0.19 -0.73
CA ALA A 72 -6.08 1.19 -1.37
C ALA A 72 -6.86 1.98 -0.32
N VAL A 73 -6.97 3.29 -0.48
CA VAL A 73 -7.65 4.24 0.41
C VAL A 73 -8.55 5.13 -0.44
N GLU A 74 -9.77 5.36 0.02
CA GLU A 74 -10.68 6.36 -0.56
C GLU A 74 -10.86 7.48 0.45
N THR A 75 -10.62 8.72 0.06
CA THR A 75 -10.87 9.88 0.93
C THR A 75 -12.35 10.23 0.93
N LEU A 76 -12.76 11.03 1.92
CA LEU A 76 -14.11 11.61 1.95
C LEU A 76 -14.41 12.51 0.75
N ASP A 77 -13.36 13.01 0.09
CA ASP A 77 -13.44 13.83 -1.12
C ASP A 77 -13.48 12.97 -2.41
N GLY A 78 -13.48 11.64 -2.28
CA GLY A 78 -13.56 10.68 -3.39
C GLY A 78 -12.22 10.40 -4.08
N GLU A 79 -11.10 10.85 -3.51
CA GLU A 79 -9.78 10.53 -4.06
C GLU A 79 -9.40 9.09 -3.70
N VAL A 80 -8.99 8.31 -4.70
CA VAL A 80 -8.53 6.93 -4.50
C VAL A 80 -7.02 6.85 -4.74
N PHE A 81 -6.29 6.39 -3.73
CA PHE A 81 -4.85 6.21 -3.81
C PHE A 81 -4.38 5.08 -2.90
N GLY A 82 -3.10 4.75 -2.99
CA GLY A 82 -2.53 3.76 -2.10
C GLY A 82 -1.11 3.38 -2.45
N SER A 83 -0.76 2.13 -2.17
CA SER A 83 0.59 1.62 -2.35
C SER A 83 0.61 0.15 -2.74
N PHE A 84 1.64 -0.26 -3.47
CA PHE A 84 2.10 -1.64 -3.48
C PHE A 84 3.33 -1.77 -2.59
N THR A 85 3.37 -2.83 -1.80
CA THR A 85 4.53 -3.18 -0.99
C THR A 85 4.90 -4.65 -1.13
N SER A 86 6.20 -4.91 -1.01
CA SER A 86 6.86 -6.18 -1.33
C SER A 86 7.53 -6.84 -0.11
N SER A 87 7.19 -6.38 1.09
CA SER A 87 7.72 -6.92 2.34
C SER A 87 6.61 -7.10 3.36
N PRO A 88 6.60 -8.21 4.14
CA PRO A 88 5.56 -8.45 5.13
C PRO A 88 5.39 -7.33 6.14
N TRP A 89 4.14 -6.97 6.40
CA TRP A 89 3.78 -6.01 7.44
C TRP A 89 4.01 -6.60 8.84
N GLU A 90 4.98 -6.05 9.55
CA GLU A 90 5.36 -6.48 10.88
C GLU A 90 5.65 -5.28 11.77
N LYS A 91 5.29 -5.39 13.05
CA LYS A 91 5.66 -4.39 14.05
C LYS A 91 7.16 -4.45 14.27
N LYS A 92 7.89 -3.42 13.85
CA LYS A 92 9.35 -3.36 13.96
C LYS A 92 9.83 -1.97 14.37
N TRP A 93 11.00 -1.93 14.98
CA TRP A 93 11.70 -0.67 15.23
C TRP A 93 12.32 -0.18 13.94
N GLY A 94 11.93 1.01 13.50
CA GLY A 94 12.47 1.66 12.31
C GLY A 94 11.78 1.23 11.01
N TYR A 95 12.27 1.82 9.90
CA TYR A 95 11.77 1.52 8.57
C TYR A 95 12.34 0.21 8.01
N PHE A 96 11.57 -0.43 7.14
CA PHE A 96 11.91 -1.67 6.43
C PHE A 96 11.25 -1.66 5.05
N GLY A 97 11.46 -2.69 4.24
CA GLY A 97 10.83 -2.81 2.91
C GLY A 97 11.86 -3.12 1.81
N SER A 98 11.39 -3.17 0.57
CA SER A 98 12.25 -3.30 -0.61
C SER A 98 11.96 -2.20 -1.62
N GLY A 99 12.88 -2.02 -2.56
CA GLY A 99 12.77 -1.05 -3.63
C GLY A 99 11.73 -1.34 -4.70
N GLU A 100 11.04 -2.48 -4.60
CA GLU A 100 9.92 -2.82 -5.50
C GLU A 100 8.61 -2.15 -5.07
N ALA A 101 8.59 -1.48 -3.91
CA ALA A 101 7.44 -0.75 -3.44
C ALA A 101 7.20 0.51 -4.30
N PHE A 102 5.92 0.87 -4.45
CA PHE A 102 5.51 2.07 -5.15
C PHE A 102 4.21 2.61 -4.56
N LEU A 103 4.00 3.91 -4.71
CA LEU A 103 2.71 4.53 -4.47
C LEU A 103 1.92 4.60 -5.77
N TRP A 104 0.62 4.69 -5.66
CA TRP A 104 -0.24 4.90 -6.81
C TRP A 104 -1.43 5.79 -6.45
N ARG A 105 -1.96 6.47 -7.46
CA ARG A 105 -3.17 7.29 -7.37
C ARG A 105 -4.05 7.01 -8.58
N LEU A 106 -5.35 6.93 -8.37
CA LEU A 106 -6.30 6.93 -9.45
C LEU A 106 -6.54 8.38 -9.89
N GLU A 107 -6.17 8.68 -11.12
CA GLU A 107 -6.50 9.94 -11.80
C GLU A 107 -7.80 9.73 -12.60
N ASP A 108 -8.81 10.54 -12.26
CA ASP A 108 -10.19 10.35 -12.72
C ASP A 108 -10.69 8.90 -12.50
N THR A 109 -11.59 8.39 -13.35
CA THR A 109 -12.13 7.02 -13.24
C THR A 109 -11.33 5.98 -14.01
N SER A 110 -10.20 6.35 -14.63
CA SER A 110 -9.57 5.50 -15.66
C SER A 110 -8.05 5.47 -15.71
N GLN A 111 -7.34 6.47 -15.20
CA GLN A 111 -5.87 6.47 -15.28
C GLN A 111 -5.27 6.19 -13.91
N VAL A 112 -4.16 5.46 -13.88
CA VAL A 112 -3.42 5.19 -12.64
C VAL A 112 -2.04 5.80 -12.79
N ASP A 113 -1.78 6.78 -11.94
CA ASP A 113 -0.46 7.34 -11.74
C ASP A 113 0.31 6.47 -10.76
N VAL A 114 1.54 6.11 -11.12
CA VAL A 114 2.44 5.28 -10.28
C VAL A 114 3.72 6.05 -9.96
N PHE A 115 4.14 5.95 -8.71
CA PHE A 115 5.32 6.61 -8.15
C PHE A 115 6.24 5.52 -7.58
N PRO A 116 7.15 4.96 -8.40
CA PRO A 116 8.10 3.93 -7.98
C PRO A 116 9.12 4.48 -7.00
N TRP A 117 9.62 3.65 -6.09
CA TRP A 117 10.71 4.04 -5.19
C TRP A 117 11.91 4.63 -5.94
N SER A 118 12.38 5.80 -5.49
CA SER A 118 13.46 6.55 -6.15
C SER A 118 14.85 5.98 -5.88
N GLY A 119 15.00 5.16 -4.84
CA GLY A 119 16.32 4.71 -4.37
C GLY A 119 17.06 5.73 -3.50
N GLN A 120 16.49 6.90 -3.19
CA GLN A 120 17.17 7.94 -2.42
C GLN A 120 17.29 7.62 -0.93
N ASN A 121 16.31 6.90 -0.36
CA ASN A 121 16.32 6.52 1.05
C ASN A 121 15.66 5.16 1.32
N ASN A 122 15.92 4.57 2.49
CA ASN A 122 15.39 3.25 2.87
C ASN A 122 14.12 3.30 3.74
N MET A 123 13.42 4.43 3.78
CA MET A 123 12.22 4.67 4.60
C MET A 123 10.94 4.17 3.90
N VAL A 124 10.94 2.91 3.44
CA VAL A 124 9.88 2.40 2.55
C VAL A 124 8.59 2.03 3.29
N GLN A 125 8.67 1.23 4.35
CA GLN A 125 7.54 0.84 5.20
C GLN A 125 7.90 1.09 6.66
N PHE A 126 6.94 1.52 7.45
CA PHE A 126 7.06 1.57 8.89
C PHE A 126 5.74 1.12 9.50
N CYS A 127 5.84 0.28 10.53
CA CYS A 127 4.67 -0.18 11.25
C CYS A 127 5.02 -0.31 12.73
N ASP A 128 4.28 0.41 13.55
CA ASP A 128 4.27 0.23 14.99
C ASP A 128 2.89 -0.22 15.48
N GLY A 129 2.70 -0.31 16.80
CA GLY A 129 1.41 -0.69 17.39
C GLY A 129 0.28 0.32 17.19
N LYS A 130 0.53 1.47 16.55
CA LYS A 130 -0.37 2.62 16.44
C LYS A 130 -0.57 3.11 15.00
N LYS A 131 0.42 2.95 14.12
CA LYS A 131 0.38 3.44 12.74
C LYS A 131 1.09 2.49 11.77
N VAL A 132 0.63 2.57 10.52
CA VAL A 132 1.32 2.06 9.32
C VAL A 132 1.67 3.24 8.45
N VAL A 133 2.85 3.22 7.85
CA VAL A 133 3.37 4.28 6.98
C VAL A 133 4.06 3.59 5.82
N VAL A 134 3.86 4.13 4.63
CA VAL A 134 4.62 3.81 3.42
C VAL A 134 5.30 5.11 2.99
N GLY A 135 6.56 5.09 2.54
CA GLY A 135 7.28 6.26 2.03
C GLY A 135 7.47 7.40 3.06
N GLY A 136 8.48 7.27 3.92
CA GLY A 136 8.96 8.36 4.78
C GLY A 136 10.12 9.14 4.16
N GLY A 137 10.48 10.27 4.74
CA GLY A 137 11.55 11.14 4.23
C GLY A 137 11.03 12.53 3.89
N ASP A 138 11.87 13.35 3.25
CA ASP A 138 11.49 14.69 2.79
C ASP A 138 10.92 14.62 1.37
N ILE A 139 9.81 15.32 1.13
CA ILE A 139 9.16 15.36 -0.19
C ILE A 139 10.12 15.94 -1.23
N ASP A 140 10.38 15.19 -2.30
CA ASP A 140 11.08 15.71 -3.49
C ASP A 140 10.21 16.82 -4.11
N CYS A 141 10.82 17.99 -4.35
CA CYS A 141 10.15 19.15 -4.91
C CYS A 141 9.52 18.86 -6.29
N ASN A 142 10.05 17.89 -7.05
CA ASN A 142 9.45 17.46 -8.33
C ASN A 142 8.14 16.68 -8.17
N MET A 143 7.79 16.23 -6.96
CA MET A 143 6.51 15.58 -6.65
C MET A 143 5.49 16.51 -6.00
N SER A 144 5.92 17.72 -5.62
CA SER A 144 5.04 18.72 -5.01
C SER A 144 3.93 19.11 -6.01
N GLY A 145 2.68 18.81 -5.65
CA GLY A 145 1.49 19.05 -6.49
C GLY A 145 0.88 17.83 -7.18
N ARG A 146 1.58 16.67 -7.23
CA ARG A 146 1.04 15.44 -7.83
C ARG A 146 0.45 14.45 -6.80
N TRP A 147 0.90 14.54 -5.55
CA TRP A 147 0.46 13.68 -4.44
C TRP A 147 -0.53 14.39 -3.49
N PRO A 148 -1.64 13.74 -3.08
CA PRO A 148 -2.59 14.30 -2.11
C PRO A 148 -1.93 14.62 -0.75
N GLY A 149 -2.13 15.84 -0.25
CA GLY A 149 -1.57 16.28 1.04
C GLY A 149 -0.11 16.75 1.02
N ALA A 150 0.54 16.88 -0.15
CA ALA A 150 1.92 17.37 -0.28
C ALA A 150 2.09 18.89 -0.06
N ASN A 151 1.03 19.62 0.33
CA ASN A 151 1.12 21.05 0.64
C ASN A 151 1.78 21.27 2.01
N LYS A 152 2.95 21.94 2.03
CA LYS A 152 3.71 22.26 3.25
C LYS A 152 2.87 23.06 4.28
N PRO A 153 2.64 22.55 5.52
CA PRO A 153 2.31 23.41 6.65
C PRO A 153 3.60 23.93 7.32
N SER A 154 3.62 25.23 7.61
CA SER A 154 4.81 25.96 8.08
C SER A 154 5.21 25.76 9.53
N ASN A 155 4.56 24.89 10.32
CA ASN A 155 5.00 24.67 11.72
C ASN A 155 4.43 23.42 12.42
N SER A 156 4.36 22.29 11.72
CA SER A 156 3.93 21.03 12.33
C SER A 156 4.51 19.87 11.53
N ALA A 157 5.10 18.89 12.22
CA ALA A 157 5.70 17.67 11.65
C ALA A 157 4.89 17.18 10.44
N SER A 158 5.39 17.50 9.26
CA SER A 158 4.74 17.21 8.00
C SER A 158 5.15 15.80 7.64
N TYR A 159 4.29 14.82 7.90
CA TYR A 159 4.46 13.48 7.37
C TYR A 159 4.05 13.53 5.90
N GLY A 160 5.03 13.74 5.02
CA GLY A 160 4.82 13.85 3.59
C GLY A 160 5.88 13.06 2.85
N PHE A 161 5.42 12.27 1.88
CA PHE A 161 6.15 11.22 1.20
C PHE A 161 7.36 11.75 0.44
N GLY A 162 8.54 11.54 1.02
CA GLY A 162 9.81 11.57 0.33
C GLY A 162 10.12 10.19 -0.21
N LEU A 163 10.31 10.09 -1.52
CA LEU A 163 11.00 8.94 -2.10
C LEU A 163 12.50 9.18 -2.03
#